data_AF-A0A368K604-F1
#
_entry.id   AF-A0A368K604-F1
#
_cell.length_a   1.000
_cell.length_b   1.000
_cell.length_c   1.000
_cell.angle_alpha   90.00
_cell.angle_beta   90.00
_cell.angle_gamma   90.00
#
_symmetry.space_group_name_H-M   'P 1'
#
loop_
_entity.id
_entity.type
_entity.pdbx_description
1 polymer ?
#
loop_
_entity_poly.entity_id
_entity_poly.type
_entity_poly.pdbx_seq_one_letter_code
_entity_poly.pdbx_strand_id
1 'polypeptide(L)'
;MPEPQGKLVFTSDLHFVEFLYDPRILRITSNERGGGTDEENRGAMAGTLALCGRYTVDVGGSFSGNTVKGASFLNWIGDVRTTNELKMVVEGNRMIENFRALGAKVTIIWGRVR
;
A
#
# COMPACT_ATOMS: atom_id res chain seq x y z
N MET A 1 19.05 -5.29 -0.28
CA MET A 1 17.66 -5.66 -0.58
C MET A 1 16.84 -4.38 -0.64
N PRO A 2 15.68 -4.33 -1.32
CA PRO A 2 14.81 -3.15 -1.22
C PRO A 2 14.40 -2.94 0.24
N GLU A 3 14.60 -1.72 0.75
CA GLU A 3 14.16 -1.28 2.09
C GLU A 3 13.11 -0.18 1.91
N PRO A 4 11.92 -0.51 1.35
CA PRO A 4 10.87 0.48 1.18
C PRO A 4 10.41 0.99 2.55
N GLN A 5 10.08 2.26 2.60
CA GLN A 5 9.48 2.89 3.77
C GLN A 5 8.01 3.15 3.49
N GLY A 6 7.22 3.31 4.55
CA GLY A 6 5.81 3.55 4.37
C GLY A 6 5.03 3.80 5.64
N LYS A 7 3.73 4.01 5.44
CA LYS A 7 2.71 4.06 6.49
C LYS A 7 1.47 3.31 6.02
N LEU A 8 0.92 2.51 6.93
CA LEU A 8 -0.40 1.90 6.82
C LEU A 8 -1.23 2.40 8.00
N VAL A 9 -2.39 2.97 7.70
CA VAL A 9 -3.32 3.51 8.70
C VAL A 9 -4.67 2.90 8.49
N PHE A 10 -5.29 2.44 9.58
CA PHE A 10 -6.70 2.05 9.65
C PHE A 10 -7.43 3.02 10.57
N THR A 11 -8.59 3.49 10.14
CA THR A 11 -9.47 4.35 10.94
C THR A 11 -10.63 3.55 11.52
N SER A 12 -11.17 4.00 12.65
CA SER A 12 -12.27 3.30 13.33
C SER A 12 -13.58 3.27 12.53
N ASP A 13 -13.76 4.15 11.55
CA ASP A 13 -14.90 4.18 10.63
C ASP A 13 -14.68 3.33 9.36
N LEU A 14 -13.70 2.41 9.42
CA LEU A 14 -13.40 1.39 8.43
C LEU A 14 -12.77 1.89 7.12
N HIS A 15 -11.96 2.94 7.19
CA HIS A 15 -11.10 3.38 6.08
C HIS A 15 -9.65 2.95 6.29
N PHE A 16 -8.93 2.82 5.18
CA PHE A 16 -7.49 2.62 5.21
C PHE A 16 -6.78 3.53 4.21
N VAL A 17 -5.53 3.86 4.53
CA VAL A 17 -4.55 4.39 3.58
C VAL A 17 -3.24 3.65 3.76
N GLU A 18 -2.63 3.30 2.64
CA GLU A 18 -1.33 2.67 2.56
C GLU A 18 -0.47 3.47 1.58
N PHE A 19 0.75 3.79 2.01
CA PHE A 19 1.75 4.41 1.18
C PHE A 19 3.10 3.75 1.40
N LEU A 20 3.72 3.32 0.31
CA LEU A 20 5.04 2.72 0.22
C LEU A 20 5.88 3.55 -0.75
N TYR A 21 7.15 3.74 -0.42
CA TYR A 21 8.10 4.41 -1.30
C TYR A 21 9.51 3.88 -1.08
N ASP A 22 10.30 3.82 -2.16
CA ASP A 22 11.74 3.66 -2.07
C ASP A 22 12.37 5.01 -1.66
N PRO A 23 13.08 5.09 -0.53
CA PRO A 23 13.67 6.35 -0.05
C PRO A 23 14.80 6.87 -0.96
N ARG A 24 15.23 6.09 -1.95
CA ARG A 24 16.30 6.45 -2.90
C ARG A 24 15.78 7.11 -4.18
N ILE A 25 14.46 7.23 -4.36
CA ILE A 25 13.87 7.90 -5.53
C ILE A 25 14.37 9.34 -5.60
N LEU A 26 14.83 9.73 -6.80
CA LEU A 26 15.31 11.08 -7.04
C LEU A 26 14.15 12.08 -7.12
N ARG A 27 14.43 13.31 -6.71
CA ARG A 27 13.50 14.43 -6.85
C ARG A 27 13.31 14.75 -8.33
N ILE A 28 12.11 15.15 -8.69
CA ILE A 28 11.82 15.72 -10.02
C ILE A 28 12.56 17.05 -10.16
N THR A 29 13.41 17.18 -11.18
CA THR A 29 14.30 18.33 -11.37
C THR A 29 13.53 19.63 -11.59
N SER A 30 12.44 19.60 -12.36
CA SER A 30 11.62 20.78 -12.65
C SER A 30 10.91 21.35 -11.42
N ASN A 31 10.81 20.57 -10.33
CA ASN A 31 10.03 20.91 -9.13
C ASN A 31 8.54 21.17 -9.41
N GLU A 32 8.04 20.72 -10.57
CA GLU A 32 6.63 20.80 -10.95
C GLU A 32 6.01 19.40 -10.93
N ARG A 33 4.85 19.27 -10.28
CA ARG A 33 4.15 17.98 -10.23
C ARG A 33 3.66 17.61 -11.62
N GLY A 34 4.17 16.51 -12.16
CA GLY A 34 3.87 16.06 -13.53
C GLY A 34 4.75 16.71 -14.60
N GLY A 35 5.62 17.65 -14.23
CA GLY A 35 6.61 18.28 -15.12
C GLY A 35 7.95 17.55 -15.15
N GLY A 36 8.02 16.31 -14.65
CA GLY A 36 9.24 15.50 -14.74
C GLY A 36 9.45 14.96 -16.14
N THR A 37 10.69 14.60 -16.46
CA THR A 37 10.99 13.86 -17.68
C THR A 37 10.34 12.47 -17.65
N ASP A 38 10.25 11.80 -18.81
CA ASP A 38 9.72 10.43 -18.89
C ASP A 38 10.47 9.46 -17.98
N GLU A 39 11.78 9.62 -17.83
CA GLU A 39 12.60 8.79 -16.96
C GLU A 39 12.29 9.06 -15.47
N GLU A 40 12.23 10.33 -15.08
CA GLU A 40 11.93 10.73 -13.71
C GLU A 40 10.51 10.28 -13.29
N ASN A 41 9.51 10.49 -14.15
CA ASN A 41 8.13 10.08 -13.88
C ASN A 41 8.01 8.55 -13.80
N ARG A 42 8.70 7.81 -14.68
CA ARG A 42 8.71 6.34 -14.64
C ARG A 42 9.38 5.83 -13.37
N GLY A 43 10.48 6.46 -12.95
CA GLY A 43 11.16 6.15 -11.69
C GLY A 43 10.27 6.40 -10.47
N ALA A 44 9.58 7.54 -10.43
CA ALA A 44 8.62 7.87 -9.37
C ALA A 44 7.47 6.86 -9.29
N MET A 45 6.91 6.46 -10.44
CA MET A 45 5.84 5.46 -10.49
C MET A 45 6.31 4.05 -10.12
N ALA A 46 7.53 3.66 -10.50
CA ALA A 46 8.07 2.35 -10.16
C ALA A 46 8.48 2.23 -8.69
N GLY A 47 8.90 3.34 -8.08
CA GLY A 47 9.38 3.36 -6.70
C GLY A 47 8.32 3.69 -5.64
N THR A 48 7.11 4.12 -6.04
CA THR A 48 6.04 4.45 -5.09
C THR A 48 4.78 3.62 -5.33
N LEU A 49 4.08 3.30 -4.25
CA LEU A 49 2.77 2.66 -4.29
C LEU A 49 1.89 3.31 -3.24
N ALA A 50 0.75 3.83 -3.65
CA ALA A 50 -0.26 4.39 -2.76
C ALA A 50 -1.60 3.72 -3.05
N LEU A 51 -2.37 3.41 -2.02
CA LEU A 51 -3.75 2.98 -2.13
C LEU A 51 -4.56 3.34 -0.90
N CYS A 52 -5.86 3.56 -1.09
CA CYS A 52 -6.79 3.85 -0.02
C CYS A 52 -8.16 3.26 -0.33
N GLY A 53 -8.99 3.14 0.70
CA GLY A 53 -10.36 2.68 0.51
C GLY A 53 -11.00 2.28 1.82
N ARG A 54 -11.87 1.27 1.74
CA ARG A 54 -12.57 0.71 2.91
C ARG A 54 -12.04 -0.67 3.22
N TYR A 55 -11.96 -1.02 4.50
CA TYR A 55 -11.70 -2.38 4.94
C TYR A 55 -12.91 -2.98 5.64
N THR A 56 -12.90 -4.30 5.76
CA THR A 56 -13.90 -5.05 6.50
C THR A 56 -13.22 -5.88 7.57
N VAL A 57 -13.98 -6.18 8.63
CA VAL A 57 -13.58 -7.12 9.67
C VAL A 57 -14.59 -8.25 9.76
N ASP A 58 -14.17 -9.39 10.28
CA ASP A 58 -15.08 -10.49 10.62
C ASP A 58 -15.75 -10.26 11.98
N VAL A 59 -16.57 -11.23 12.42
CA VAL A 59 -17.28 -11.19 13.71
C VAL A 59 -16.33 -11.11 14.92
N GLY A 60 -15.10 -11.57 14.77
CA GLY A 60 -14.05 -11.49 15.79
C GLY A 60 -13.25 -10.20 15.74
N GLY A 61 -13.59 -9.27 14.83
CA GLY A 61 -12.86 -8.01 14.64
C GLY A 61 -11.54 -8.15 13.88
N SER A 62 -11.25 -9.32 13.31
CA SER A 62 -10.05 -9.52 12.49
C SER A 62 -10.27 -9.02 11.06
N PHE A 63 -9.22 -8.53 10.41
CA PHE A 63 -9.28 -8.08 9.02
C PHE A 63 -9.84 -9.20 8.10
N SER A 64 -10.89 -8.90 7.34
CA SER A 64 -11.56 -9.86 6.46
C SER A 64 -11.48 -9.50 4.97
N GLY A 65 -11.01 -8.30 4.65
CA GLY A 65 -10.86 -7.85 3.27
C GLY A 65 -10.85 -6.34 3.14
N ASN A 66 -10.71 -5.87 1.88
CA ASN A 66 -10.85 -4.46 1.58
C ASN A 66 -11.42 -4.20 0.17
N THR A 67 -11.81 -2.96 -0.06
CA THR A 67 -12.16 -2.44 -1.38
C THR A 67 -11.30 -1.21 -1.65
N VAL A 68 -10.53 -1.25 -2.72
CA VAL A 68 -9.67 -0.14 -3.14
C VAL A 68 -10.52 0.93 -3.81
N LYS A 69 -10.46 2.16 -3.30
CA LYS A 69 -11.18 3.33 -3.84
C LYS A 69 -10.26 4.30 -4.58
N GLY A 70 -8.99 4.37 -4.21
CA GLY A 70 -7.97 5.13 -4.92
C GLY A 70 -6.65 4.38 -4.88
N ALA A 71 -5.86 4.49 -5.95
CA ALA A 71 -4.53 3.88 -6.03
C ALA A 71 -3.64 4.66 -7.01
N SER A 72 -2.31 4.63 -6.78
CA SER A 72 -1.33 5.12 -7.76
C SER A 72 -1.22 4.19 -8.96
N PHE A 73 -1.41 2.88 -8.76
CA PHE A 73 -1.63 1.93 -9.86
C PHE A 73 -3.12 1.82 -10.16
N LEU A 74 -3.57 2.58 -11.17
CA LEU A 74 -4.99 2.80 -11.46
C LEU A 74 -5.80 1.52 -11.68
N ASN A 75 -5.15 0.45 -12.16
CA ASN A 75 -5.82 -0.83 -12.42
C ASN A 75 -6.34 -1.52 -11.15
N TRP A 76 -5.90 -1.10 -9.95
CA TRP A 76 -6.43 -1.61 -8.69
C TRP A 76 -7.68 -0.88 -8.20
N ILE A 77 -8.07 0.24 -8.83
CA ILE A 77 -9.26 0.98 -8.39
C ILE A 77 -10.50 0.10 -8.63
N GLY A 78 -11.26 -0.13 -7.56
CA GLY A 78 -12.44 -1.00 -7.58
C GLY A 78 -12.16 -2.45 -7.18
N ASP A 79 -10.89 -2.85 -7.02
CA ASP A 79 -10.55 -4.20 -6.58
C ASP A 79 -11.16 -4.49 -5.20
N VAL A 80 -11.83 -5.64 -5.10
CA VAL A 80 -12.32 -6.23 -3.86
C VAL A 80 -11.39 -7.38 -3.52
N ARG A 81 -10.65 -7.25 -2.42
CA ARG A 81 -9.67 -8.25 -1.97
C ARG A 81 -10.18 -8.90 -0.69
N THR A 82 -10.40 -10.21 -0.75
CA THR A 82 -10.74 -11.03 0.41
C THR A 82 -9.46 -11.57 1.05
N THR A 83 -9.61 -12.39 2.10
CA THR A 83 -8.48 -13.10 2.73
C THR A 83 -7.76 -14.08 1.79
N ASN A 84 -8.29 -14.37 0.61
CA ASN A 84 -7.58 -15.13 -0.41
C ASN A 84 -6.52 -14.29 -1.14
N GLU A 85 -6.81 -13.01 -1.38
CA GLU A 85 -5.94 -12.08 -2.11
C GLU A 85 -5.03 -11.28 -1.16
N LEU A 86 -5.53 -10.92 0.02
CA LEU A 86 -4.85 -10.13 1.04
C LEU A 86 -5.08 -10.70 2.43
N LYS A 87 -3.99 -11.08 3.12
CA LYS A 87 -4.01 -11.41 4.55
C LYS A 87 -3.24 -10.39 5.35
N MET A 88 -3.85 -9.91 6.43
CA MET A 88 -3.21 -9.05 7.42
C MET A 88 -3.32 -9.72 8.78
N VAL A 89 -2.18 -10.05 9.39
CA VAL A 89 -2.10 -10.74 10.69
C VAL A 89 -1.35 -9.84 11.66
N VAL A 90 -1.93 -9.60 12.83
CA VAL A 90 -1.31 -8.79 13.88
C VAL A 90 -0.66 -9.72 14.91
N GLU A 91 0.62 -9.49 15.18
CA GLU A 91 1.43 -10.24 16.15
C GLU A 91 2.11 -9.25 17.10
N GLY A 92 1.45 -8.97 18.23
CA GLY A 92 1.92 -7.98 19.20
C GLY A 92 2.04 -6.58 18.58
N ASN A 93 3.29 -6.10 18.44
CA ASN A 93 3.60 -4.78 17.87
C ASN A 93 3.89 -4.81 16.37
N ARG A 94 3.73 -5.97 15.71
CA ARG A 94 3.94 -6.12 14.27
C ARG A 94 2.62 -6.48 13.58
N MET A 95 2.49 -6.10 12.32
CA MET A 95 1.49 -6.63 11.41
C MET A 95 2.21 -7.20 10.19
N ILE A 96 1.84 -8.42 9.80
CA ILE A 96 2.33 -9.07 8.59
C ILE A 96 1.23 -8.96 7.54
N GLU A 97 1.55 -8.29 6.45
CA GLU A 97 0.70 -8.18 5.27
C GLU A 97 1.22 -9.12 4.18
N ASN A 98 0.35 -9.96 3.64
CA ASN A 98 0.67 -10.88 2.55
C ASN A 98 -0.35 -10.72 1.43
N PHE A 99 0.12 -10.42 0.23
CA PHE A 99 -0.73 -10.33 -0.95
C PHE A 99 -0.01 -10.79 -2.21
N ARG A 100 -0.79 -11.00 -3.27
CA ARG A 100 -0.26 -11.19 -4.62
C ARG A 100 -0.43 -9.91 -5.42
N ALA A 101 0.66 -9.45 -6.01
CA ALA A 101 0.66 -8.32 -6.93
C ALA A 101 1.50 -8.65 -8.15
N LEU A 102 0.94 -8.44 -9.34
CA LEU A 102 1.67 -8.55 -10.62
C LEU A 102 2.44 -9.87 -10.77
N GLY A 103 1.83 -10.98 -10.36
CA GLY A 103 2.44 -12.32 -10.42
C GLY A 103 3.44 -12.65 -9.30
N ALA A 104 3.80 -11.69 -8.46
CA ALA A 104 4.67 -11.89 -7.30
C ALA A 104 3.87 -12.08 -6.00
N LYS A 105 4.43 -12.87 -5.08
CA LYS A 105 4.00 -12.85 -3.66
C LYS A 105 4.77 -11.75 -2.96
N VAL A 106 4.06 -10.86 -2.29
CA VAL A 106 4.62 -9.75 -1.52
C VAL A 106 4.29 -9.98 -0.05
N THR A 107 5.31 -9.81 0.80
CA THR A 107 5.16 -9.80 2.25
C THR A 107 5.74 -8.50 2.79
N ILE A 108 4.93 -7.75 3.55
CA ILE A 108 5.34 -6.52 4.21
C ILE A 108 5.19 -6.71 5.72
N ILE A 109 6.20 -6.30 6.49
CA ILE A 109 6.18 -6.34 7.94
C ILE A 109 6.10 -4.90 8.45
N TRP A 110 4.95 -4.55 9.00
CA TRP A 110 4.67 -3.26 9.58
C TRP A 110 4.97 -3.25 11.08
N GLY A 111 5.65 -2.22 11.56
CA GLY A 111 5.77 -1.93 12.99
C GLY A 111 4.70 -0.93 13.44
N ARG A 112 4.01 -1.22 14.56
CA ARG A 112 3.05 -0.28 15.15
C ARG A 112 3.77 1.01 15.57
N VAL A 113 3.26 2.14 15.09
CA VAL A 113 3.71 3.47 15.51
C VAL A 113 3.26 3.70 16.96
N ARG A 114 4.13 4.32 17.77
CA ARG A 114 3.83 4.71 19.15
C ARG A 114 3.39 6.17 19.21
#